data_AF-A0A140DW19-F1
#
_entry.id   AF-A0A140DW19-F1
#
_cell.length_a   1.000
_cell.length_b   1.000
_cell.length_c   1.000
_cell.angle_alpha   90.00
_cell.angle_beta   90.00
_cell.angle_gamma   90.00
#
_symmetry.space_group_name_H-M   'P 1'
#
loop_
_entity.id
_entity.type
_entity.pdbx_description
1 polymer ?
#
loop_
_entity_poly.entity_id
_entity_poly.type
_entity_poly.pdbx_seq_one_letter_code
_entity_poly.pdbx_strand_id
1 'polypeptide(L)'
;MSAADKRRTVNSLLVNNAMYIIIALVVIFIAIRMPAYRSVNSIVNIVNLTAAKLPIALGIAGCIVLTGTDISAGRMVGLAAVIVASMSITANKIFPGLEPLPIIIPLLAAIAARAMIGFINGFSVAKFDLHPFIMTLATQLITYGIILIYLKMGTNNGQTLSGFDPQYRDLVTGTLFTIAGVRVPMYVLYSLILVGLMWVVWNKTTFGKNMFAVGSNKEAAEVSGINVHRTIILVFVLAAVMYALTGFIDGARVASVNANTGLNYECDAIAACVIGGVSFVGGIGRISVKTLDKLIMGGILVIALLIIVGVSRGDGYRVTYDSRGGSDVACQTYLYDEPLETEVPQREGYRFEGWYFDEGYGRQAFDGMNVQSDLTLYAKWVPAADDDAGANDGTGACDQE
;
A
#
# COMPACT_ATOMS: atom_id res chain seq x y z
N MET A 1 -47.50 3.66 18.59
CA MET A 1 -46.37 4.62 18.61
C MET A 1 -46.87 5.98 18.18
N SER A 2 -46.67 7.00 19.02
CA SER A 2 -47.00 8.40 18.70
C SER A 2 -46.13 8.92 17.54
N ALA A 3 -46.54 9.97 16.84
CA ALA A 3 -45.74 10.62 15.81
C ALA A 3 -44.39 11.14 16.37
N ALA A 4 -44.37 11.53 17.65
CA ALA A 4 -43.16 11.90 18.37
C ALA A 4 -42.23 10.70 18.63
N ASP A 5 -42.79 9.52 18.92
CA ASP A 5 -42.02 8.28 19.07
C ASP A 5 -41.43 7.84 17.74
N LYS A 6 -42.19 7.91 16.64
CA LYS A 6 -41.66 7.63 15.29
C LYS A 6 -40.50 8.57 14.93
N ARG A 7 -40.62 9.88 15.21
CA ARG A 7 -39.51 10.84 14.99
C ARG A 7 -38.28 10.53 15.85
N ARG A 8 -38.46 10.16 17.13
CA ARG A 8 -37.35 9.75 18.00
C ARG A 8 -36.70 8.45 17.54
N THR A 9 -37.47 7.46 17.11
CA THR A 9 -36.96 6.19 16.56
C THR A 9 -36.24 6.39 15.24
N VAL A 10 -36.75 7.24 14.35
CA VAL A 10 -36.06 7.57 13.09
C VAL A 10 -34.79 8.37 13.36
N ASN A 11 -34.82 9.35 14.25
CA ASN A 11 -33.61 10.09 14.63
C ASN A 11 -32.56 9.19 15.31
N SER A 12 -32.97 8.27 16.19
CA SER A 12 -32.02 7.34 16.81
C SER A 12 -31.45 6.33 15.82
N LEU A 13 -32.25 5.85 14.86
CA LEU A 13 -31.76 5.00 13.76
C LEU A 13 -30.80 5.74 12.82
N LEU A 14 -31.10 7.00 12.48
CA LEU A 14 -30.25 7.84 11.64
C LEU A 14 -28.93 8.17 12.32
N VAL A 15 -28.96 8.57 13.59
CA VAL A 15 -27.76 8.92 14.34
C VAL A 15 -26.90 7.68 14.62
N ASN A 16 -27.51 6.55 14.98
CA ASN A 16 -26.77 5.31 15.27
C ASN A 16 -26.17 4.66 14.02
N ASN A 17 -26.73 4.93 12.83
CA ASN A 17 -26.23 4.41 11.56
C ASN A 17 -25.64 5.49 10.64
N ALA A 18 -25.46 6.72 11.13
CA ALA A 18 -25.07 7.89 10.33
C ALA A 18 -23.82 7.61 9.48
N MET A 19 -22.82 6.95 10.08
CA MET A 19 -21.58 6.57 9.40
C MET A 19 -21.84 5.61 8.23
N TYR A 20 -22.65 4.57 8.41
CA TYR A 20 -22.99 3.63 7.35
C TYR A 20 -23.83 4.28 6.24
N ILE A 21 -24.70 5.22 6.60
CA ILE A 21 -25.52 5.97 5.64
C ILE A 21 -24.63 6.87 4.79
N ILE A 22 -23.72 7.63 5.41
CA ILE A 22 -22.76 8.49 4.70
C ILE A 22 -21.89 7.64 3.77
N ILE A 23 -21.39 6.51 4.26
CA ILE A 23 -20.64 5.53 3.46
C ILE A 23 -21.44 5.06 2.25
N ALA A 24 -22.69 4.63 2.44
CA ALA A 24 -23.53 4.13 1.35
C ALA A 24 -23.79 5.23 0.30
N LEU A 25 -24.04 6.47 0.74
CA LEU A 25 -24.25 7.61 -0.16
C LEU A 25 -23.01 7.89 -1.02
N VAL A 26 -21.82 7.83 -0.41
CA VAL A 26 -20.55 8.04 -1.13
C VAL A 26 -20.30 6.92 -2.14
N VAL A 27 -20.53 5.65 -1.77
CA VAL A 27 -20.42 4.51 -2.70
C VAL A 27 -21.36 4.67 -3.89
N ILE A 28 -22.62 5.01 -3.63
CA ILE A 28 -23.62 5.20 -4.68
C ILE A 28 -23.20 6.37 -5.60
N PHE A 29 -22.75 7.48 -5.03
CA PHE A 29 -22.26 8.62 -5.81
C PHE A 29 -21.09 8.24 -6.72
N ILE A 30 -20.10 7.51 -6.19
CA ILE A 30 -18.95 7.04 -6.97
C ILE A 30 -19.39 6.05 -8.05
N ALA A 31 -20.26 5.10 -7.72
CA ALA A 31 -20.76 4.10 -8.67
C ALA A 31 -21.51 4.76 -9.85
N ILE A 32 -22.16 5.90 -9.62
CA ILE A 32 -22.83 6.69 -10.67
C ILE A 32 -21.81 7.50 -11.48
N ARG A 33 -20.87 8.18 -10.81
CA ARG A 33 -19.92 9.10 -11.46
C ARG A 33 -18.79 8.40 -12.20
N MET A 34 -18.38 7.22 -11.75
CA MET A 34 -17.25 6.50 -12.29
C MET A 34 -17.64 5.04 -12.61
N PRO A 35 -18.20 4.78 -13.81
CA PRO A 35 -18.67 3.46 -14.23
C PRO A 35 -17.62 2.35 -14.11
N ALA A 36 -16.34 2.68 -14.27
CA ALA A 36 -15.21 1.74 -14.15
C ALA A 36 -15.16 1.06 -12.78
N TYR A 37 -15.51 1.75 -11.69
CA TYR A 37 -15.48 1.19 -10.33
C TYR A 37 -16.61 0.20 -10.04
N ARG A 38 -17.62 0.11 -10.93
CA ARG A 38 -18.65 -0.94 -10.86
C ARG A 38 -18.16 -2.27 -11.44
N SER A 39 -17.04 -2.28 -12.15
CA SER A 39 -16.51 -3.50 -12.74
C SER A 39 -16.07 -4.49 -11.65
N VAL A 40 -16.27 -5.78 -11.90
CA VAL A 40 -15.81 -6.85 -11.00
C VAL A 40 -14.30 -6.74 -10.77
N ASN A 41 -13.55 -6.31 -11.79
CA ASN A 41 -12.11 -6.15 -11.71
C ASN A 41 -11.69 -5.08 -10.70
N SER A 42 -12.36 -3.92 -10.73
CA SER A 42 -12.11 -2.84 -9.76
C SER A 42 -12.44 -3.28 -8.34
N ILE A 43 -13.53 -4.03 -8.15
CA ILE A 43 -13.92 -4.54 -6.83
C ILE A 43 -12.85 -5.51 -6.30
N VAL A 44 -12.42 -6.47 -7.12
CA VAL A 44 -11.38 -7.43 -6.73
C VAL A 44 -10.05 -6.72 -6.44
N ASN A 45 -9.66 -5.73 -7.23
CA ASN A 45 -8.44 -4.94 -6.99
C ASN A 45 -8.51 -4.13 -5.70
N ILE A 46 -9.65 -3.52 -5.38
CA ILE A 46 -9.85 -2.80 -4.12
C ILE A 46 -9.72 -3.75 -2.92
N VAL A 47 -10.31 -4.94 -3.01
CA VAL A 47 -10.21 -5.98 -1.97
C VAL A 47 -8.75 -6.39 -1.78
N ASN A 48 -8.03 -6.65 -2.88
CA ASN A 48 -6.61 -6.99 -2.88
C ASN A 48 -5.75 -5.89 -2.21
N LEU A 49 -5.96 -4.62 -2.57
CA LEU A 49 -5.23 -3.50 -1.98
C LEU A 49 -5.49 -3.35 -0.48
N THR A 50 -6.71 -3.66 -0.05
CA THR A 50 -7.11 -3.63 1.36
C THR A 50 -6.52 -4.78 2.15
N ALA A 51 -6.57 -5.99 1.60
CA ALA A 51 -6.08 -7.18 2.27
C ALA A 51 -4.61 -7.05 2.67
N ALA A 52 -3.80 -6.38 1.86
CA ALA A 52 -2.39 -6.12 2.15
C ALA A 52 -2.17 -5.24 3.41
N LYS A 53 -3.06 -4.28 3.68
CA LYS A 53 -2.98 -3.36 4.83
C LYS A 53 -3.80 -3.83 6.04
N LEU A 54 -4.47 -4.97 5.94
CA LEU A 54 -5.34 -5.43 7.01
C LEU A 54 -4.59 -5.82 8.31
N PRO A 55 -3.38 -6.43 8.27
CA PRO A 55 -2.68 -6.78 9.50
C PRO A 55 -2.31 -5.57 10.36
N ILE A 56 -1.84 -4.46 9.78
CA ILE A 56 -1.53 -3.23 10.54
C ILE A 56 -2.78 -2.71 11.28
N ALA A 57 -3.96 -2.75 10.66
CA ALA A 57 -5.21 -2.37 11.30
C ALA A 57 -5.54 -3.28 12.50
N LEU A 58 -5.35 -4.60 12.37
CA LEU A 58 -5.53 -5.53 13.50
C LEU A 58 -4.59 -5.23 14.67
N GLY A 59 -3.36 -4.81 14.38
CA GLY A 59 -2.39 -4.40 15.39
C GLY A 59 -2.81 -3.12 16.12
N ILE A 60 -3.07 -2.04 15.36
CA ILE A 60 -3.46 -0.73 15.91
C ILE A 60 -4.77 -0.84 16.71
N ALA A 61 -5.72 -1.68 16.28
CA ALA A 61 -6.97 -1.88 16.99
C ALA A 61 -6.76 -2.23 18.47
N GLY A 62 -5.75 -3.04 18.78
CA GLY A 62 -5.43 -3.41 20.16
C GLY A 62 -4.96 -2.23 20.99
N CYS A 63 -4.13 -1.37 20.39
CA CYS A 63 -3.67 -0.13 21.02
C CYS A 63 -4.84 0.82 21.30
N ILE A 64 -5.77 0.98 20.34
CA ILE A 64 -6.96 1.83 20.49
C ILE A 64 -7.86 1.33 21.64
N VAL A 65 -8.04 0.01 21.77
CA VAL A 65 -8.80 -0.57 22.89
C VAL A 65 -8.23 -0.16 24.25
N LEU A 66 -6.91 0.02 24.37
CA LEU A 66 -6.24 0.51 25.57
C LEU A 66 -6.25 2.04 25.74
N THR A 67 -7.12 2.76 25.01
CA THR A 67 -7.13 4.23 24.90
C THR A 67 -5.80 4.82 24.40
N GLY A 68 -4.96 4.02 23.75
CA GLY A 68 -3.70 4.45 23.17
C GLY A 68 -3.80 4.60 21.66
N THR A 69 -2.99 5.49 21.10
CA THR A 69 -2.80 5.57 19.65
C THR A 69 -1.34 5.29 19.34
N ASP A 70 -1.09 4.39 18.38
CA ASP A 70 0.25 4.10 17.90
C ASP A 70 0.48 4.74 16.53
N ILE A 71 1.12 5.91 16.57
CA ILE A 71 1.47 6.67 15.36
C ILE A 71 2.74 6.11 14.70
N SER A 72 3.53 5.30 15.40
CA SER A 72 4.75 4.72 14.84
C SER A 72 4.51 3.60 13.83
N ALA A 73 3.28 3.09 13.76
CA ALA A 73 2.91 1.89 13.01
C ALA A 73 3.37 1.93 11.54
N GLY A 74 3.12 3.01 10.80
CA GLY A 74 3.50 3.09 9.38
C GLY A 74 5.01 3.08 9.15
N ARG A 75 5.79 3.81 9.96
CA ARG A 75 7.27 3.73 9.88
C ARG A 75 7.79 2.38 10.33
N MET A 76 7.12 1.71 11.28
CA MET A 76 7.46 0.34 11.62
C MET A 76 7.21 -0.62 10.45
N VAL A 77 6.11 -0.49 9.73
CA VAL A 77 5.85 -1.23 8.47
C VAL A 77 6.99 -0.99 7.46
N GLY A 78 7.38 0.27 7.25
CA GLY A 78 8.49 0.62 6.36
C GLY A 78 9.81 -0.05 6.73
N LEU A 79 10.19 0.00 8.01
CA LEU A 79 11.44 -0.62 8.44
C LEU A 79 11.38 -2.16 8.36
N ALA A 80 10.22 -2.77 8.60
CA ALA A 80 10.04 -4.21 8.36
C ALA A 80 10.21 -4.55 6.87
N ALA A 81 9.60 -3.78 5.97
CA ALA A 81 9.74 -3.97 4.54
C ALA A 81 11.21 -3.83 4.08
N VAL A 82 11.95 -2.84 4.62
CA VAL A 82 13.37 -2.63 4.29
C VAL A 82 14.24 -3.80 4.76
N ILE A 83 14.01 -4.33 5.97
CA ILE A 83 14.76 -5.50 6.49
C ILE A 83 14.47 -6.75 5.66
N VAL A 84 13.21 -6.98 5.30
CA VAL A 84 12.86 -8.14 4.47
C VAL A 84 13.46 -8.01 3.08
N ALA A 85 13.28 -6.83 2.46
CA ALA A 85 13.80 -6.53 1.14
C ALA A 85 15.32 -6.70 1.09
N SER A 86 16.07 -6.11 2.01
CA SER A 86 17.54 -6.17 2.02
C SER A 86 18.11 -7.57 2.13
N MET A 87 17.35 -8.56 2.60
CA MET A 87 17.77 -9.95 2.73
C MET A 87 17.19 -10.87 1.64
N SER A 88 16.35 -10.31 0.76
CA SER A 88 15.58 -11.05 -0.26
C SER A 88 15.77 -10.51 -1.68
N ILE A 89 16.89 -9.81 -1.95
CA ILE A 89 17.22 -9.23 -3.27
C ILE A 89 18.39 -9.99 -3.88
N THR A 90 18.31 -10.29 -5.18
CA THR A 90 19.36 -11.01 -5.92
C THR A 90 20.63 -10.17 -6.11
N ALA A 91 20.49 -8.87 -6.39
CA ALA A 91 21.60 -7.92 -6.51
C ALA A 91 21.70 -7.01 -5.27
N ASN A 92 22.20 -7.56 -4.17
CA ASN A 92 22.16 -6.90 -2.88
C ASN A 92 23.20 -5.77 -2.76
N LYS A 93 22.73 -4.52 -2.80
CA LYS A 93 23.56 -3.32 -2.59
C LYS A 93 23.77 -2.96 -1.13
N ILE A 94 22.97 -3.49 -0.20
CA ILE A 94 23.08 -3.21 1.23
C ILE A 94 24.10 -4.16 1.87
N PHE A 95 24.03 -5.45 1.53
CA PHE A 95 24.97 -6.47 1.96
C PHE A 95 25.65 -7.08 0.72
N PRO A 96 26.74 -6.47 0.21
CA PRO A 96 27.43 -6.97 -0.97
C PRO A 96 27.88 -8.43 -0.78
N GLY A 97 27.53 -9.30 -1.74
CA GLY A 97 27.88 -10.72 -1.71
C GLY A 97 26.93 -11.62 -0.91
N LEU A 98 25.85 -11.07 -0.33
CA LEU A 98 24.80 -11.88 0.29
C LEU A 98 23.80 -12.35 -0.77
N GLU A 99 23.72 -13.66 -0.99
CA GLU A 99 22.65 -14.27 -1.79
C GLU A 99 21.29 -14.16 -1.08
N PRO A 100 20.17 -14.21 -1.82
CA PRO A 100 18.84 -14.25 -1.24
C PRO A 100 18.72 -15.36 -0.20
N LEU A 101 18.41 -14.98 1.04
CA LEU A 101 18.27 -15.94 2.13
C LEU A 101 16.90 -16.63 2.08
N PRO A 102 16.77 -17.85 2.63
CA PRO A 102 15.48 -18.48 2.81
C PRO A 102 14.50 -17.57 3.54
N ILE A 103 13.28 -17.44 2.99
CA ILE A 103 12.28 -16.42 3.38
C ILE A 103 11.90 -16.36 4.85
N ILE A 104 12.08 -17.46 5.58
CA ILE A 104 11.83 -17.55 7.01
C ILE A 104 12.78 -16.62 7.77
N ILE A 105 14.03 -16.48 7.32
CA ILE A 105 15.04 -15.67 8.02
C ILE A 105 14.71 -14.17 7.93
N PRO A 106 14.47 -13.57 6.74
CA PRO A 106 14.03 -12.18 6.63
C PRO A 106 12.75 -11.89 7.42
N LEU A 107 11.77 -12.81 7.38
CA LEU A 107 10.50 -12.68 8.10
C LEU A 107 10.72 -12.63 9.63
N LEU A 108 11.48 -13.58 10.17
CA LEU A 108 11.78 -13.63 11.61
C LEU A 108 12.62 -12.43 12.05
N ALA A 109 13.58 -11.99 11.23
CA ALA A 109 14.38 -10.80 11.51
C ALA A 109 13.50 -9.54 11.60
N ALA A 110 12.57 -9.38 10.67
CA ALA A 110 11.62 -8.27 10.68
C ALA A 110 10.70 -8.33 11.91
N ILE A 111 10.15 -9.50 12.24
CA ILE A 111 9.32 -9.72 13.42
C ILE A 111 10.09 -9.38 14.70
N ALA A 112 11.32 -9.88 14.85
CA ALA A 112 12.15 -9.63 16.03
C ALA A 112 12.48 -8.13 16.19
N ALA A 113 12.90 -7.48 15.10
CA ALA A 113 13.21 -6.05 15.11
C ALA A 113 11.98 -5.20 15.46
N ARG A 114 10.80 -5.55 14.95
CA ARG A 114 9.56 -4.84 15.29
C ARG A 114 9.13 -5.13 16.72
N ALA A 115 9.14 -6.39 17.14
CA ALA A 115 8.75 -6.79 18.49
C ALA A 115 9.59 -6.06 19.56
N MET A 116 10.88 -5.84 19.30
CA MET A 116 11.74 -5.03 20.16
C MET A 116 11.26 -3.58 20.29
N ILE A 117 10.92 -2.93 19.16
CA ILE A 117 10.42 -1.56 19.18
C ILE A 117 9.02 -1.48 19.83
N GLY A 118 8.16 -2.46 19.57
CA GLY A 118 6.88 -2.61 20.26
C GLY A 118 7.05 -2.81 21.76
N PHE A 119 8.04 -3.60 22.18
CA PHE A 119 8.39 -3.76 23.58
C PHE A 119 8.86 -2.45 24.20
N ILE A 120 9.72 -1.67 23.52
CA ILE A 120 10.17 -0.36 24.01
C ILE A 120 8.98 0.58 24.18
N ASN A 121 8.12 0.71 23.17
CA ASN A 121 6.92 1.55 23.24
C ASN A 121 6.01 1.12 24.40
N GLY A 122 5.68 -0.17 24.45
CA GLY A 122 4.79 -0.72 25.46
C GLY A 122 5.36 -0.65 26.87
N PHE A 123 6.66 -0.90 27.03
CA PHE A 123 7.36 -0.79 28.31
C PHE A 123 7.38 0.65 28.79
N SER A 124 7.70 1.60 27.90
CA SER A 124 7.73 3.00 28.26
C SER A 124 6.36 3.54 28.65
N VAL A 125 5.31 3.19 27.90
CA VAL A 125 3.93 3.56 28.23
C VAL A 125 3.49 2.92 29.55
N ALA A 126 3.76 1.63 29.73
CA ALA A 126 3.35 0.90 30.92
C ALA A 126 4.08 1.35 32.18
N LYS A 127 5.41 1.51 32.12
CA LYS A 127 6.27 1.70 33.30
C LYS A 127 6.38 3.16 33.73
N PHE A 128 6.41 4.08 32.77
CA PHE A 128 6.60 5.51 33.03
C PHE A 128 5.30 6.31 32.92
N ASP A 129 4.17 5.64 32.69
CA ASP A 129 2.84 6.24 32.51
C ASP A 129 2.83 7.37 31.46
N LEU A 130 3.61 7.18 30.40
CA LEU A 130 3.73 8.15 29.32
C LEU A 130 2.54 8.01 28.38
N HIS A 131 2.00 9.13 27.92
CA HIS A 131 0.90 9.12 26.97
C HIS A 131 1.33 8.40 25.66
N PRO A 132 0.60 7.36 25.19
CA PRO A 132 0.97 6.55 24.03
C PRO A 132 1.32 7.34 22.76
N PHE A 133 0.57 8.41 22.49
CA PHE A 133 0.80 9.27 21.34
C PHE A 133 2.21 9.89 21.33
N ILE A 134 2.70 10.37 22.48
CA ILE A 134 4.00 11.07 22.56
C ILE A 134 5.14 10.07 22.34
N MET A 135 5.08 8.91 23.01
CA MET A 135 6.11 7.88 22.86
C MET A 135 6.15 7.32 21.44
N THR A 136 4.99 7.07 20.84
CA THR A 136 4.95 6.49 19.49
C THR A 136 5.32 7.53 18.43
N LEU A 137 5.02 8.82 18.61
CA LEU A 137 5.53 9.88 17.74
C LEU A 137 7.07 9.96 17.78
N ALA A 138 7.67 9.88 18.97
CA ALA A 138 9.13 9.85 19.10
C ALA A 138 9.74 8.61 18.41
N THR A 139 9.14 7.44 18.63
CA THR A 139 9.58 6.19 17.99
C THR A 139 9.39 6.21 16.48
N GLN A 140 8.36 6.90 15.96
CA GLN A 140 8.17 7.10 14.52
C GLN A 140 9.38 7.83 13.91
N LEU A 141 9.84 8.91 14.54
CA LEU A 141 11.01 9.68 14.09
C LEU A 141 12.30 8.86 14.17
N ILE A 142 12.51 8.14 15.28
CA ILE A 142 13.67 7.25 15.45
C ILE A 142 13.66 6.16 14.38
N THR A 143 12.52 5.50 14.17
CA THR A 143 12.35 4.45 13.18
C THR A 143 12.61 4.97 11.76
N TYR A 144 12.14 6.19 11.45
CA TYR A 144 12.43 6.81 10.17
C TYR A 144 13.92 7.13 9.99
N GLY A 145 14.59 7.64 11.01
CA GLY A 145 16.05 7.81 10.99
C GLY A 145 16.80 6.50 10.75
N ILE A 146 16.38 5.41 11.40
CA ILE A 146 16.93 4.08 11.20
C ILE A 146 16.73 3.62 9.75
N ILE A 147 15.54 3.82 9.16
CA ILE A 147 15.28 3.49 7.75
C ILE A 147 16.28 4.21 6.83
N LEU A 148 16.48 5.51 7.04
CA LEU A 148 17.40 6.31 6.21
C LEU A 148 18.85 5.86 6.34
N ILE A 149 19.30 5.54 7.56
CA ILE A 149 20.64 5.00 7.80
C ILE A 149 20.77 3.63 7.13
N TYR A 150 19.78 2.76 7.32
CA TYR A 150 19.78 1.40 6.78
C TYR A 150 19.86 1.39 5.26
N LEU A 151 19.06 2.21 4.58
CA LEU A 151 19.08 2.33 3.12
C LEU A 151 20.40 2.92 2.57
N LYS A 152 21.18 3.62 3.40
CA LYS A 152 22.51 4.12 3.01
C LYS A 152 23.64 3.13 3.24
N MET A 153 23.38 1.99 3.88
CA MET A 153 24.40 0.97 4.14
C MET A 153 24.90 0.33 2.83
N GLY A 154 26.13 -0.21 2.89
CA GLY A 154 26.78 -0.85 1.75
C GLY A 154 27.06 0.13 0.62
N THR A 155 26.67 -0.26 -0.59
CA THR A 155 26.78 0.56 -1.81
C THR A 155 25.42 1.09 -2.28
N ASN A 156 24.37 0.96 -1.46
CA ASN A 156 23.01 1.34 -1.86
C ASN A 156 22.78 2.86 -1.88
N ASN A 157 23.51 3.65 -1.08
CA ASN A 157 23.46 5.12 -1.07
C ASN A 157 22.05 5.73 -0.96
N GLY A 158 21.11 5.06 -0.31
CA GLY A 158 19.73 5.53 -0.13
C GLY A 158 18.78 5.22 -1.30
N GLN A 159 19.22 4.42 -2.28
CA GLN A 159 18.40 4.00 -3.41
C GLN A 159 17.27 3.05 -2.99
N THR A 160 16.23 3.01 -3.81
CA THR A 160 15.12 2.07 -3.68
C THR A 160 15.60 0.63 -3.85
N LEU A 161 15.09 -0.25 -2.98
CA LEU A 161 15.31 -1.69 -3.02
C LEU A 161 14.28 -2.34 -3.94
N SER A 162 14.77 -3.06 -4.95
CA SER A 162 13.95 -3.77 -5.96
C SER A 162 14.71 -5.01 -6.43
N GLY A 163 14.13 -5.79 -7.35
CA GLY A 163 14.75 -7.03 -7.83
C GLY A 163 14.67 -8.15 -6.78
N PHE A 164 13.50 -8.30 -6.16
CA PHE A 164 13.26 -9.33 -5.16
C PHE A 164 13.29 -10.72 -5.76
N ASP A 165 13.80 -11.66 -4.97
CA ASP A 165 13.86 -13.06 -5.30
C ASP A 165 12.45 -13.61 -5.62
N PRO A 166 12.30 -14.43 -6.69
CA PRO A 166 11.01 -15.02 -7.05
C PRO A 166 10.35 -15.79 -5.90
N GLN A 167 11.12 -16.46 -5.03
CA GLN A 167 10.54 -17.18 -3.88
C GLN A 167 9.76 -16.24 -2.94
N TYR A 168 10.26 -15.02 -2.74
CA TYR A 168 9.57 -14.01 -1.93
C TYR A 168 8.35 -13.44 -2.63
N ARG A 169 8.49 -13.09 -3.90
CA ARG A 169 7.37 -12.56 -4.67
C ARG A 169 6.26 -13.58 -4.83
N ASP A 170 6.58 -14.81 -5.23
CA ASP A 170 5.60 -15.84 -5.52
C ASP A 170 4.89 -16.34 -4.26
N LEU A 171 5.57 -16.37 -3.10
CA LEU A 171 4.93 -16.69 -1.83
C LEU A 171 3.82 -15.68 -1.50
N VAL A 172 4.07 -14.39 -1.70
CA VAL A 172 3.15 -13.32 -1.29
C VAL A 172 2.11 -13.03 -2.37
N THR A 173 2.55 -12.84 -3.61
CA THR A 173 1.71 -12.43 -4.76
C THR A 173 1.25 -13.60 -5.63
N GLY A 174 1.66 -14.83 -5.31
CA GLY A 174 1.19 -16.04 -5.98
C GLY A 174 -0.34 -16.10 -6.02
N THR A 175 -0.90 -16.76 -7.03
CA THR A 175 -2.35 -16.73 -7.25
C THR A 175 -3.05 -17.80 -6.43
N LEU A 176 -3.98 -17.38 -5.59
CA LEU A 176 -4.82 -18.26 -4.78
C LEU A 176 -5.98 -18.82 -5.63
N PHE A 177 -6.76 -17.93 -6.24
CA PHE A 177 -7.82 -18.25 -7.19
C PHE A 177 -8.07 -17.05 -8.12
N THR A 178 -8.91 -17.22 -9.14
CA THR A 178 -9.31 -16.13 -10.04
C THR A 178 -10.81 -15.88 -9.93
N ILE A 179 -11.23 -14.61 -9.91
CA ILE A 179 -12.63 -14.18 -9.99
C ILE A 179 -12.77 -13.32 -11.24
N ALA A 180 -13.63 -13.73 -12.16
CA ALA A 180 -13.95 -12.96 -13.37
C ALA A 180 -12.71 -12.48 -14.16
N GLY A 181 -11.66 -13.32 -14.23
CA GLY A 181 -10.41 -13.00 -14.92
C GLY A 181 -9.38 -12.23 -14.07
N VAL A 182 -9.73 -11.80 -12.85
CA VAL A 182 -8.79 -11.13 -11.93
C VAL A 182 -8.23 -12.10 -10.92
N ARG A 183 -6.91 -12.04 -10.74
CA ARG A 183 -6.15 -12.90 -9.84
C ARG A 183 -6.29 -12.39 -8.42
N VAL A 184 -6.68 -13.28 -7.50
CA VAL A 184 -6.66 -13.02 -6.06
C VAL A 184 -5.34 -13.56 -5.50
N PRO A 185 -4.46 -12.72 -4.95
CA PRO A 185 -3.16 -13.15 -4.46
C PRO A 185 -3.21 -13.93 -3.13
N MET A 186 -2.15 -14.68 -2.86
CA MET A 186 -2.00 -15.52 -1.67
C MET A 186 -2.00 -14.71 -0.36
N TYR A 187 -1.52 -13.47 -0.39
CA TYR A 187 -1.57 -12.59 0.79
C TYR A 187 -2.99 -12.33 1.31
N VAL A 188 -4.02 -12.47 0.47
CA VAL A 188 -5.42 -12.37 0.92
C VAL A 188 -5.72 -13.49 1.91
N LEU A 189 -5.26 -14.72 1.64
CA LEU A 189 -5.38 -15.84 2.56
C LEU A 189 -4.61 -15.58 3.85
N TYR A 190 -3.38 -15.06 3.77
CA TYR A 190 -2.58 -14.74 4.96
C TYR A 190 -3.28 -13.72 5.86
N SER A 191 -3.83 -12.66 5.29
CA SER A 191 -4.59 -11.67 6.04
C SER A 191 -5.85 -12.26 6.69
N LEU A 192 -6.56 -13.17 6.01
CA LEU A 192 -7.71 -13.88 6.59
C LEU A 192 -7.30 -14.80 7.75
N ILE A 193 -6.17 -15.51 7.63
CA ILE A 193 -5.61 -16.32 8.71
C ILE A 193 -5.28 -15.44 9.91
N LEU A 194 -4.67 -14.27 9.68
CA LEU A 194 -4.32 -13.32 10.74
C LEU A 194 -5.56 -12.73 11.43
N VAL A 195 -6.64 -12.46 10.69
CA VAL A 195 -7.94 -12.12 11.28
C VAL A 195 -8.43 -13.22 12.20
N GLY A 196 -8.42 -14.47 11.73
CA GLY A 196 -8.86 -15.62 12.52
C GLY A 196 -8.04 -15.79 13.78
N LEU A 197 -6.71 -15.65 13.67
CA LEU A 197 -5.79 -15.70 14.80
C LEU A 197 -6.08 -14.57 15.80
N MET A 198 -6.22 -13.33 15.33
CA MET A 198 -6.52 -12.18 16.18
C MET A 198 -7.89 -12.29 16.83
N TRP A 199 -8.88 -12.85 16.13
CA TRP A 199 -10.18 -13.18 16.69
C TRP A 199 -10.08 -14.15 17.86
N VAL A 200 -9.28 -15.22 17.73
CA VAL A 200 -9.02 -16.16 18.84
C VAL A 200 -8.31 -15.45 19.99
N VAL A 201 -7.25 -14.69 19.71
CA VAL A 201 -6.49 -13.95 20.72
C VAL A 201 -7.43 -13.03 21.51
N TRP A 202 -8.29 -12.27 20.85
CA TRP A 202 -9.16 -11.29 21.50
C TRP A 202 -10.32 -11.93 22.27
N ASN A 203 -10.97 -12.95 21.70
CA ASN A 203 -12.22 -13.48 22.27
C ASN A 203 -12.03 -14.72 23.14
N LYS A 204 -10.98 -15.50 22.91
CA LYS A 204 -10.80 -16.82 23.52
C LYS A 204 -9.65 -16.89 24.53
N THR A 205 -8.71 -15.95 24.51
CA THR A 205 -7.58 -15.95 25.45
C THR A 205 -7.82 -15.05 26.66
N THR A 206 -7.09 -15.31 27.76
CA THR A 206 -7.06 -14.44 28.94
C THR A 206 -6.46 -13.08 28.63
N PHE A 207 -5.45 -13.03 27.74
CA PHE A 207 -4.83 -11.79 27.30
C PHE A 207 -5.86 -10.83 26.67
N GLY A 208 -6.71 -11.31 25.77
CA GLY A 208 -7.76 -10.50 25.15
C GLY A 208 -8.76 -9.93 26.17
N LYS A 209 -9.22 -10.77 27.11
CA LYS A 209 -10.12 -10.33 28.20
C LYS A 209 -9.46 -9.27 29.09
N ASN A 210 -8.18 -9.46 29.43
CA ASN A 210 -7.41 -8.50 30.21
C ASN A 210 -7.24 -7.18 29.46
N MET A 211 -6.95 -7.20 28.16
CA MET A 211 -6.85 -6.00 27.33
C MET A 211 -8.14 -5.18 27.35
N PHE A 212 -9.31 -5.82 27.22
CA PHE A 212 -10.60 -5.11 27.30
C PHE A 212 -10.89 -4.56 28.70
N ALA A 213 -10.56 -5.32 29.76
CA ALA A 213 -10.73 -4.85 31.13
C ALA A 213 -9.86 -3.62 31.41
N VAL A 214 -8.57 -3.68 31.06
CA VAL A 214 -7.61 -2.58 31.20
C VAL A 214 -8.04 -1.37 30.38
N GLY A 215 -8.52 -1.59 29.15
CA GLY A 215 -9.01 -0.52 28.28
C GLY A 215 -10.27 0.17 28.78
N SER A 216 -11.13 -0.53 29.53
CA SER A 216 -12.34 0.06 30.10
C SER A 216 -12.05 0.84 31.38
N ASN A 217 -11.23 0.29 32.28
CA ASN A 217 -10.87 0.90 33.54
C ASN A 217 -9.59 0.25 34.08
N LYS A 218 -8.47 0.97 34.05
CA LYS A 218 -7.15 0.46 34.45
C LYS A 218 -7.11 0.16 35.95
N GLU A 219 -7.67 1.03 36.77
CA GLU A 219 -7.68 0.95 38.22
C GLU A 219 -8.51 -0.26 38.69
N ALA A 220 -9.70 -0.47 38.11
CA ALA A 220 -10.55 -1.61 38.42
C ALA A 220 -9.93 -2.94 37.95
N ALA A 221 -9.21 -2.93 36.82
CA ALA A 221 -8.47 -4.10 36.33
C ALA A 221 -7.33 -4.47 37.30
N GLU A 222 -6.60 -3.49 37.83
CA GLU A 222 -5.52 -3.70 38.80
C GLU A 222 -6.04 -4.26 40.12
N VAL A 223 -7.14 -3.71 40.65
CA VAL A 223 -7.82 -4.23 41.85
C VAL A 223 -8.36 -5.66 41.63
N SER A 224 -8.71 -6.00 40.39
CA SER A 224 -9.13 -7.36 39.99
C SER A 224 -7.97 -8.34 39.78
N GLY A 225 -6.73 -7.95 40.12
CA GLY A 225 -5.54 -8.79 40.00
C GLY A 225 -4.97 -8.91 38.59
N ILE A 226 -5.43 -8.08 37.64
CA ILE A 226 -4.89 -8.05 36.28
C ILE A 226 -3.59 -7.25 36.28
N ASN A 227 -2.52 -7.83 35.76
CA ASN A 227 -1.27 -7.10 35.57
C ASN A 227 -1.41 -6.12 34.38
N VAL A 228 -1.77 -4.87 34.69
CA VAL A 228 -1.97 -3.78 33.72
C VAL A 228 -0.71 -3.56 32.88
N HIS A 229 0.44 -3.47 33.55
CA HIS A 229 1.72 -3.20 32.90
C HIS A 229 2.06 -4.25 31.83
N ARG A 230 1.97 -5.54 32.18
CA ARG A 230 2.21 -6.64 31.26
C ARG A 230 1.23 -6.63 30.10
N THR A 231 -0.04 -6.30 30.36
CA THR A 231 -1.08 -6.25 29.33
C THR A 231 -0.77 -5.18 28.29
N ILE A 232 -0.41 -3.97 28.72
CA ILE A 232 -0.01 -2.86 27.83
C ILE A 232 1.20 -3.27 26.98
N ILE A 233 2.26 -3.81 27.60
CA ILE A 233 3.48 -4.23 26.88
C ILE A 233 3.14 -5.26 25.80
N LEU A 234 2.37 -6.29 26.14
CA LEU A 234 2.02 -7.35 25.22
C LEU A 234 1.15 -6.85 24.06
N VAL A 235 0.27 -5.85 24.27
CA VAL A 235 -0.51 -5.24 23.19
C VAL A 235 0.40 -4.54 22.18
N PHE A 236 1.35 -3.72 22.64
CA PHE A 236 2.29 -3.04 21.72
C PHE A 236 3.21 -4.02 20.99
N VAL A 237 3.66 -5.09 21.66
CA VAL A 237 4.46 -6.14 21.02
C VAL A 237 3.63 -6.86 19.94
N LEU A 238 2.39 -7.26 20.25
CA LEU A 238 1.50 -7.90 19.29
C LEU A 238 1.22 -7.00 18.09
N ALA A 239 0.98 -5.71 18.34
CA ALA A 239 0.78 -4.72 17.29
C ALA A 239 2.01 -4.61 16.38
N ALA A 240 3.20 -4.50 16.98
CA ALA A 240 4.46 -4.45 16.24
C ALA A 240 4.71 -5.70 15.38
N VAL A 241 4.35 -6.90 15.86
CA VAL A 241 4.41 -8.13 15.06
C VAL A 241 3.48 -8.02 13.84
N MET A 242 2.26 -7.50 14.00
CA MET A 242 1.36 -7.29 12.86
C MET A 242 1.89 -6.24 11.86
N TYR A 243 2.60 -5.21 12.34
CA TYR A 243 3.26 -4.24 11.46
C TYR A 243 4.39 -4.90 10.66
N ALA A 244 5.13 -5.83 11.27
CA ALA A 244 6.15 -6.61 10.56
C ALA A 244 5.55 -7.42 9.41
N LEU A 245 4.45 -8.12 9.68
CA LEU A 245 3.73 -8.91 8.68
C LEU A 245 3.16 -8.05 7.56
N THR A 246 2.68 -6.84 7.89
CA THR A 246 2.23 -5.88 6.87
C THR A 246 3.40 -5.45 5.98
N GLY A 247 4.57 -5.12 6.55
CA GLY A 247 5.74 -4.72 5.77
C GLY A 247 6.27 -5.84 4.87
N PHE A 248 6.21 -7.08 5.35
CA PHE A 248 6.52 -8.28 4.56
C PHE A 248 5.54 -8.47 3.39
N ILE A 249 4.23 -8.32 3.61
CA ILE A 249 3.25 -8.47 2.53
C ILE A 249 3.35 -7.31 1.53
N ASP A 250 3.43 -6.07 2.03
CA ASP A 250 3.41 -4.87 1.19
C ASP A 250 4.68 -4.74 0.35
N GLY A 251 5.84 -5.10 0.92
CA GLY A 251 7.11 -5.10 0.20
C GLY A 251 7.08 -5.99 -1.05
N ALA A 252 6.65 -7.25 -0.92
CA ALA A 252 6.54 -8.14 -2.08
C ALA A 252 5.42 -7.73 -3.05
N ARG A 253 4.29 -7.20 -2.54
CA ARG A 253 3.18 -6.72 -3.38
C ARG A 253 3.59 -5.57 -4.30
N VAL A 254 4.29 -4.57 -3.75
CA VAL A 254 4.74 -3.40 -4.50
C VAL A 254 5.99 -3.72 -5.34
N ALA A 255 6.72 -4.78 -4.99
CA ALA A 255 7.99 -5.18 -5.61
C ALA A 255 9.08 -4.10 -5.57
N SER A 256 8.91 -3.11 -4.70
CA SER A 256 9.78 -1.95 -4.54
C SER A 256 9.62 -1.39 -3.13
N VAL A 257 10.75 -1.14 -2.44
CA VAL A 257 10.78 -0.62 -1.06
C VAL A 257 11.74 0.56 -0.96
N ASN A 258 11.26 1.67 -0.42
CA ASN A 258 12.04 2.90 -0.26
C ASN A 258 11.78 3.55 1.11
N ALA A 259 12.37 4.73 1.36
CA ALA A 259 12.25 5.42 2.65
C ALA A 259 10.80 5.84 3.01
N ASN A 260 9.92 5.94 2.02
CA ASN A 260 8.52 6.32 2.18
C ASN A 260 7.57 5.12 2.27
N THR A 261 8.06 3.88 2.16
CA THR A 261 7.23 2.69 2.37
C THR A 261 6.57 2.74 3.75
N GLY A 262 5.25 2.56 3.78
CA GLY A 262 4.44 2.65 5.00
C GLY A 262 4.10 4.07 5.48
N LEU A 263 4.44 5.12 4.72
CA LEU A 263 4.07 6.50 5.07
C LEU A 263 2.54 6.65 5.19
N ASN A 264 2.09 7.18 6.32
CA ASN A 264 0.67 7.44 6.66
C ASN A 264 -0.21 6.18 6.77
N TYR A 265 0.35 4.97 6.72
CA TYR A 265 -0.43 3.74 6.88
C TYR A 265 -1.11 3.66 8.25
N GLU A 266 -0.53 4.29 9.28
CA GLU A 266 -1.12 4.43 10.60
C GLU A 266 -2.47 5.18 10.55
N CYS A 267 -2.58 6.24 9.74
CA CYS A 267 -3.81 7.02 9.60
C CYS A 267 -4.91 6.19 8.92
N ASP A 268 -4.56 5.49 7.84
CA ASP A 268 -5.46 4.57 7.13
C ASP A 268 -5.99 3.49 8.09
N ALA A 269 -5.09 2.90 8.87
CA ALA A 269 -5.41 1.82 9.80
C ALA A 269 -6.24 2.30 10.99
N ILE A 270 -5.96 3.49 11.57
CA ILE A 270 -6.78 4.10 12.62
C ILE A 270 -8.19 4.35 12.09
N ALA A 271 -8.32 4.98 10.91
CA ALA A 271 -9.61 5.25 10.29
C ALA A 271 -10.40 3.96 10.04
N ALA A 272 -9.74 2.92 9.54
CA ALA A 272 -10.35 1.60 9.34
C ALA A 272 -10.85 0.97 10.66
N CYS A 273 -10.10 1.10 11.76
CA CYS A 273 -10.50 0.58 13.07
C CYS A 273 -11.72 1.31 13.65
N VAL A 274 -11.73 2.64 13.56
CA VAL A 274 -12.82 3.47 14.08
C VAL A 274 -14.11 3.21 13.32
N ILE A 275 -14.03 3.15 11.98
CA ILE A 275 -15.18 2.79 11.14
C ILE A 275 -15.62 1.34 11.38
N GLY A 276 -14.65 0.45 11.64
CA GLY A 276 -14.89 -0.93 12.06
C GLY A 276 -15.54 -1.07 13.45
N GLY A 277 -15.68 0.02 14.21
CA GLY A 277 -16.38 0.06 15.49
C GLY A 277 -15.50 -0.12 16.73
N VAL A 278 -14.19 0.12 16.62
CA VAL A 278 -13.28 0.24 17.77
C VAL A 278 -13.36 1.67 18.33
N SER A 279 -13.50 1.81 19.65
CA SER A 279 -13.69 3.12 20.30
C SER A 279 -12.39 3.69 20.88
N PHE A 280 -12.15 5.00 20.68
CA PHE A 280 -11.09 5.74 21.36
C PHE A 280 -11.31 5.90 22.87
N VAL A 281 -12.55 5.72 23.34
CA VAL A 281 -12.88 5.78 24.78
C VAL A 281 -12.39 4.51 25.52
N GLY A 282 -11.91 3.51 24.78
CA GLY A 282 -11.32 2.30 25.34
C GLY A 282 -12.33 1.24 25.75
N GLY A 283 -11.86 0.01 25.95
CA GLY A 283 -12.67 -1.11 26.45
C GLY A 283 -13.76 -1.63 25.50
N ILE A 284 -13.96 -0.96 24.36
CA ILE A 284 -14.99 -1.28 23.37
C ILE A 284 -14.32 -1.60 22.03
N GLY A 285 -14.43 -2.86 21.62
CA GLY A 285 -14.03 -3.37 20.32
C GLY A 285 -14.51 -4.81 20.18
N ARG A 286 -15.01 -5.20 19.00
CA ARG A 286 -15.35 -6.60 18.72
C ARG A 286 -14.80 -7.00 17.36
N ILE A 287 -13.74 -7.78 17.36
CA ILE A 287 -13.43 -8.65 16.23
C ILE A 287 -14.46 -9.79 16.34
N SER A 288 -15.58 -9.71 15.62
CA SER A 288 -16.54 -10.82 15.52
C SER A 288 -16.77 -11.11 14.05
N VAL A 289 -16.96 -12.38 13.69
CA VAL A 289 -17.21 -12.79 12.30
C VAL A 289 -18.47 -12.11 11.72
N LYS A 290 -19.43 -11.71 12.58
CA LYS A 290 -20.62 -10.91 12.20
C LYS A 290 -20.33 -9.40 12.01
N THR A 291 -19.26 -8.88 12.61
CA THR A 291 -18.72 -7.53 12.38
C THR A 291 -17.49 -7.54 11.47
N LEU A 292 -17.12 -8.71 10.93
CA LEU A 292 -16.07 -8.82 9.93
C LEU A 292 -16.47 -8.05 8.67
N ASP A 293 -17.76 -8.05 8.33
CA ASP A 293 -18.35 -7.13 7.36
C ASP A 293 -18.06 -5.65 7.68
N LYS A 294 -17.96 -5.24 8.95
CA LYS A 294 -17.77 -3.82 9.32
C LYS A 294 -16.31 -3.41 9.39
N LEU A 295 -15.41 -4.30 9.81
CA LEU A 295 -13.96 -4.04 9.81
C LEU A 295 -13.35 -4.26 8.42
N ILE A 296 -13.80 -5.29 7.70
CA ILE A 296 -13.42 -5.53 6.31
C ILE A 296 -14.13 -4.52 5.39
N MET A 297 -15.45 -4.28 5.46
CA MET A 297 -16.02 -3.20 4.62
C MET A 297 -15.54 -1.82 5.06
N GLY A 298 -15.33 -1.55 6.35
CA GLY A 298 -14.78 -0.28 6.82
C GLY A 298 -13.36 -0.04 6.33
N GLY A 299 -12.49 -1.04 6.41
CA GLY A 299 -11.13 -1.01 5.87
C GLY A 299 -11.10 -0.99 4.34
N ILE A 300 -11.94 -1.81 3.68
CA ILE A 300 -12.09 -1.86 2.22
C ILE A 300 -12.57 -0.53 1.71
N LEU A 301 -13.51 0.10 2.41
CA LEU A 301 -14.09 1.35 1.98
C LEU A 301 -13.20 2.54 2.31
N VAL A 302 -12.51 2.59 3.45
CA VAL A 302 -11.56 3.67 3.74
C VAL A 302 -10.37 3.59 2.79
N ILE A 303 -9.84 2.39 2.54
CA ILE A 303 -8.75 2.20 1.59
C ILE A 303 -9.26 2.46 0.17
N ALA A 304 -10.46 2.04 -0.22
CA ALA A 304 -11.10 2.43 -1.48
C ALA A 304 -11.31 3.95 -1.57
N LEU A 305 -11.77 4.61 -0.51
CA LEU A 305 -12.05 6.04 -0.47
C LEU A 305 -10.76 6.85 -0.55
N LEU A 306 -9.69 6.42 0.14
CA LEU A 306 -8.37 7.04 0.07
C LEU A 306 -7.68 6.77 -1.26
N ILE A 307 -7.87 5.58 -1.85
CA ILE A 307 -7.46 5.30 -3.24
C ILE A 307 -8.28 6.17 -4.19
N ILE A 308 -9.57 6.42 -3.97
CA ILE A 308 -10.42 7.22 -4.87
C ILE A 308 -10.15 8.73 -4.69
N VAL A 309 -9.85 9.22 -3.49
CA VAL A 309 -9.40 10.60 -3.28
C VAL A 309 -7.96 10.80 -3.80
N GLY A 310 -7.09 9.80 -3.66
CA GLY A 310 -5.74 9.78 -4.25
C GLY A 310 -5.73 9.64 -5.77
N VAL A 311 -6.64 8.84 -6.34
CA VAL A 311 -6.88 8.64 -7.78
C VAL A 311 -7.77 9.75 -8.35
N SER A 312 -8.46 10.56 -7.54
CA SER A 312 -9.09 11.81 -8.01
C SER A 312 -8.06 12.89 -8.37
N ARG A 313 -6.76 12.61 -8.20
CA ARG A 313 -5.66 13.34 -8.85
C ARG A 313 -5.14 12.66 -10.12
N GLY A 314 -5.91 11.73 -10.67
CA GLY A 314 -5.59 11.01 -11.89
C GLY A 314 -6.76 11.09 -12.85
N ASP A 315 -7.09 12.30 -13.33
CA ASP A 315 -7.46 12.40 -14.73
C ASP A 315 -6.19 11.95 -15.47
N GLY A 316 -6.16 10.70 -15.94
CA GLY A 316 -5.05 10.19 -16.73
C GLY A 316 -4.78 11.13 -17.90
N TYR A 317 -3.52 11.33 -18.23
CA TYR A 317 -3.16 12.25 -19.29
C TYR A 317 -3.46 11.62 -20.65
N ARG A 318 -4.25 12.31 -21.47
CA ARG A 318 -4.60 11.85 -22.80
C ARG A 318 -3.45 12.17 -23.76
N VAL A 319 -2.94 11.13 -24.42
CA VAL A 319 -1.98 11.25 -25.51
C VAL A 319 -2.73 11.08 -26.84
N THR A 320 -2.71 12.14 -27.64
CA THR A 320 -3.34 12.15 -28.98
C THR A 320 -2.27 11.98 -30.04
N TYR A 321 -2.46 11.07 -30.99
CA TYR A 321 -1.49 10.83 -32.06
C TYR A 321 -2.00 11.46 -33.36
N ASP A 322 -1.24 12.41 -33.91
CA ASP A 322 -1.46 12.97 -35.25
C ASP A 322 -0.48 12.30 -36.22
N SER A 323 -0.97 11.29 -36.95
CA SER A 323 -0.18 10.48 -37.88
C SER A 323 0.26 11.22 -39.15
N ARG A 324 -0.20 12.47 -39.38
CA ARG A 324 0.17 13.35 -40.51
C ARG A 324 0.17 12.62 -41.87
N GLY A 325 -0.89 11.87 -42.15
CA GLY A 325 -1.08 11.14 -43.41
C GLY A 325 -0.56 9.69 -43.42
N GLY A 326 -0.16 9.15 -42.26
CA GLY A 326 0.00 7.71 -42.06
C GLY A 326 -1.29 7.04 -41.55
N SER A 327 -1.22 5.72 -41.31
CA SER A 327 -2.31 4.95 -40.72
C SER A 327 -2.79 5.54 -39.39
N ASP A 328 -4.10 5.47 -39.13
CA ASP A 328 -4.70 5.99 -37.90
C ASP A 328 -4.17 5.25 -36.66
N VAL A 329 -3.75 6.02 -35.66
CA VAL A 329 -3.31 5.51 -34.35
C VAL A 329 -4.34 5.94 -33.32
N ALA A 330 -4.84 4.99 -32.54
CA ALA A 330 -5.85 5.27 -31.53
C ALA A 330 -5.28 6.15 -30.40
N CYS A 331 -6.08 7.09 -29.91
CA CYS A 331 -5.70 7.86 -28.72
C CYS A 331 -5.57 6.93 -27.51
N GLN A 332 -4.50 7.09 -26.75
CA GLN A 332 -4.24 6.30 -25.56
C GLN A 332 -4.26 7.19 -24.31
N THR A 333 -4.66 6.61 -23.18
CA THR A 333 -4.77 7.32 -21.89
C THR A 333 -3.80 6.70 -20.92
N TYR A 334 -2.89 7.51 -20.38
CA TYR A 334 -1.82 7.06 -19.50
C TYR A 334 -2.04 7.57 -18.08
N LEU A 335 -1.88 6.69 -17.09
CA LEU A 335 -1.92 7.09 -15.69
C LEU A 335 -0.59 7.71 -15.24
N TYR A 336 -0.63 8.46 -14.13
CA TYR A 336 0.58 9.01 -13.52
C TYR A 336 1.56 7.87 -13.18
N ASP A 337 2.81 7.96 -13.67
CA ASP A 337 3.87 6.94 -13.63
C ASP A 337 3.71 5.71 -14.54
N GLU A 338 2.74 5.69 -15.46
CA GLU A 338 2.69 4.70 -16.55
C GLU A 338 3.64 5.13 -17.69
N PRO A 339 4.59 4.27 -18.11
CA PRO A 339 5.51 4.60 -19.20
C PRO A 339 4.76 4.70 -20.53
N LEU A 340 5.09 5.72 -21.32
CA LEU A 340 4.58 5.87 -22.68
C LEU A 340 5.03 4.69 -23.56
N GLU A 341 4.11 4.06 -24.29
CA GLU A 341 4.39 3.06 -25.31
C GLU A 341 3.80 3.50 -26.65
N THR A 342 4.65 3.84 -27.61
CA THR A 342 4.19 4.39 -28.88
C THR A 342 4.00 3.30 -29.95
N GLU A 343 2.91 3.41 -30.70
CA GLU A 343 2.69 2.58 -31.90
C GLU A 343 3.39 3.22 -33.11
N VAL A 344 3.88 2.39 -34.03
CA VAL A 344 4.56 2.83 -35.26
C VAL A 344 3.54 2.84 -36.41
N PRO A 345 3.08 4.02 -36.88
CA PRO A 345 2.18 4.10 -38.03
C PRO A 345 2.92 3.77 -39.32
N GLN A 346 2.17 3.44 -40.38
CA GLN A 346 2.71 3.21 -41.72
C GLN A 346 2.22 4.26 -42.71
N ARG A 347 3.08 4.65 -43.65
CA ARG A 347 2.77 5.57 -44.75
C ARG A 347 3.51 5.13 -46.02
N GLU A 348 2.79 4.98 -47.12
CA GLU A 348 3.35 4.54 -48.41
C GLU A 348 4.37 5.56 -48.94
N GLY A 349 5.57 5.11 -49.32
CA GLY A 349 6.65 5.96 -49.84
C GLY A 349 7.45 6.76 -48.80
N TYR A 350 7.20 6.56 -47.50
CA TYR A 350 7.87 7.29 -46.42
C TYR A 350 8.30 6.35 -45.28
N ARG A 351 9.45 6.65 -44.65
CA ARG A 351 9.92 5.98 -43.43
C ARG A 351 9.54 6.82 -42.20
N PHE A 352 8.99 6.14 -41.19
CA PHE A 352 8.69 6.75 -39.90
C PHE A 352 9.99 7.01 -39.11
N GLU A 353 10.21 8.25 -38.69
CA GLU A 353 11.41 8.65 -37.93
C GLU A 353 11.15 8.68 -36.42
N GLY A 354 9.92 9.01 -36.01
CA GLY A 354 9.53 9.08 -34.60
C GLY A 354 8.36 10.01 -34.33
N TRP A 355 7.94 10.01 -33.06
CA TRP A 355 6.93 10.91 -32.52
C TRP A 355 7.56 12.16 -31.92
N TYR A 356 6.97 13.34 -32.13
CA TYR A 356 7.48 14.63 -31.65
C TYR A 356 6.42 15.42 -30.89
N PHE A 357 6.84 16.25 -29.92
CA PHE A 357 5.94 17.06 -29.09
C PHE A 357 5.40 18.31 -29.80
N ASP A 358 6.04 18.71 -30.89
CA ASP A 358 5.76 19.95 -31.60
C ASP A 358 5.82 19.74 -33.12
N GLU A 359 5.05 20.53 -33.86
CA GLU A 359 5.03 20.48 -35.33
C GLU A 359 6.37 20.86 -35.97
N GLY A 360 7.23 21.57 -35.23
CA GLY A 360 8.58 21.94 -35.64
C GLY A 360 9.63 20.84 -35.45
N TYR A 361 9.24 19.68 -34.91
CA TYR A 361 10.13 18.55 -34.60
C TYR A 361 11.30 18.89 -33.66
N GLY A 362 11.14 19.89 -32.80
CA GLY A 362 12.17 20.37 -31.89
C GLY A 362 12.47 19.40 -30.75
N ARG A 363 11.51 18.55 -30.35
CA ARG A 363 11.71 17.54 -29.30
C ARG A 363 11.02 16.21 -29.60
N GLN A 364 11.80 15.14 -29.63
CA GLN A 364 11.32 13.78 -29.88
C GLN A 364 10.78 13.14 -28.58
N ALA A 365 9.65 12.43 -28.70
CA ALA A 365 9.12 11.53 -27.69
C ALA A 365 9.73 10.14 -27.83
N PHE A 366 9.92 9.45 -26.71
CA PHE A 366 10.50 8.11 -26.67
C PHE A 366 9.72 7.23 -25.71
N ASP A 367 9.72 5.93 -25.99
CA ASP A 367 9.07 4.93 -25.15
C ASP A 367 9.72 4.88 -23.75
N GLY A 368 8.90 4.75 -22.71
CA GLY A 368 9.36 4.79 -21.32
C GLY A 368 9.38 6.18 -20.68
N MET A 369 8.99 7.23 -21.39
CA MET A 369 8.81 8.56 -20.79
C MET A 369 7.54 8.62 -19.94
N ASN A 370 7.59 9.29 -18.78
CA ASN A 370 6.41 9.54 -17.96
C ASN A 370 5.58 10.68 -18.55
N VAL A 371 4.30 10.42 -18.79
CA VAL A 371 3.34 11.44 -19.23
C VAL A 371 2.91 12.27 -18.02
N GLN A 372 3.08 13.59 -18.09
CA GLN A 372 2.82 14.52 -16.99
C GLN A 372 1.75 15.59 -17.30
N SER A 373 1.23 15.61 -18.54
CA SER A 373 0.14 16.49 -19.00
C SER A 373 -0.51 15.91 -20.25
N ASP A 374 -1.73 16.32 -20.59
CA ASP A 374 -2.35 16.03 -21.89
C ASP A 374 -1.44 16.57 -23.00
N LEU A 375 -1.17 15.75 -24.02
CA LEU A 375 -0.24 16.11 -25.09
C LEU A 375 -0.61 15.47 -26.43
N THR A 376 -0.22 16.13 -27.51
CA THR A 376 -0.37 15.64 -28.88
C THR A 376 1.00 15.32 -29.44
N LEU A 377 1.17 14.12 -29.97
CA LEU A 377 2.39 13.68 -30.65
C LEU A 377 2.20 13.72 -32.15
N TYR A 378 3.18 14.29 -32.86
CA TYR A 378 3.16 14.44 -34.31
C TYR A 378 4.16 13.47 -34.95
N ALA A 379 3.70 12.71 -35.95
CA ALA A 379 4.54 11.78 -36.69
C ALA A 379 5.47 12.53 -37.66
N LYS A 380 6.77 12.26 -37.59
CA LYS A 380 7.75 12.74 -38.57
C LYS A 380 8.05 11.67 -39.62
N TRP A 381 7.98 12.09 -40.88
CA TRP A 381 8.16 11.23 -42.04
C TRP A 381 9.34 11.71 -42.89
N VAL A 382 10.19 10.78 -43.31
CA VAL A 382 11.27 11.03 -44.28
C VAL A 382 10.95 10.26 -45.56
N PRO A 383 11.13 10.84 -46.76
CA PRO A 383 10.95 10.09 -48.01
C PRO A 383 11.80 8.82 -47.97
N ALA A 384 11.21 7.67 -48.30
CA ALA A 384 12.00 6.47 -48.54
C ALA A 384 12.83 6.76 -49.79
N ALA A 385 14.15 6.91 -49.66
CA ALA A 385 15.00 7.13 -50.81
C ALA A 385 14.89 5.92 -51.74
N ASP A 386 14.68 6.18 -53.03
CA ASP A 386 14.97 5.20 -54.07
C ASP A 386 16.48 4.93 -54.02
N ASP A 387 16.88 3.78 -53.49
CA ASP A 387 18.24 3.27 -53.64
C ASP A 387 18.46 2.89 -55.11
N ASP A 388 18.70 3.89 -55.96
CA ASP A 388 19.27 3.72 -57.30
C ASP A 388 19.80 5.06 -57.86
N ALA A 389 21.03 5.43 -57.48
CA ALA A 389 21.95 6.24 -58.31
C ALA A 389 23.36 6.26 -57.70
N GLY A 390 24.33 5.77 -58.47
CA GLY A 390 25.68 5.43 -58.03
C GLY A 390 26.59 6.56 -57.54
N ALA A 391 27.56 6.16 -56.72
CA ALA A 391 28.90 6.72 -56.71
C ALA A 391 29.89 5.55 -56.68
N ASN A 392 30.54 5.37 -57.83
CA ASN A 392 31.66 4.47 -58.05
C ASN A 392 32.95 5.10 -57.44
N ASP A 393 33.98 4.25 -57.32
CA ASP A 393 35.43 4.53 -57.28
C ASP A 393 36.04 5.61 -56.34
N GLY A 394 36.92 5.14 -55.43
CA GLY A 394 37.86 5.99 -54.70
C GLY A 394 38.73 5.25 -53.70
N THR A 395 39.71 4.50 -54.19
CA THR A 395 40.85 3.95 -53.44
C THR A 395 41.49 4.98 -52.50
N GLY A 396 41.81 4.57 -51.27
CA GLY A 396 42.61 5.37 -50.33
C GLY A 396 42.89 4.62 -49.04
N ALA A 397 43.91 3.76 -49.08
CA ALA A 397 44.58 3.27 -47.89
C ALA A 397 45.21 4.45 -47.12
N CYS A 398 45.12 4.42 -45.80
CA CYS A 398 46.16 4.92 -44.91
C CYS A 398 46.05 4.20 -43.56
N ASP A 399 47.14 3.49 -43.25
CA ASP A 399 47.46 2.81 -42.00
C ASP A 399 47.69 3.78 -40.82
N GLN A 400 47.88 3.16 -39.65
CA GLN A 400 48.53 3.64 -38.40
C GLN A 400 47.64 4.45 -37.44
N GLU A 401 47.64 4.25 -36.13
CA GLU A 401 48.45 3.46 -35.19
C GLU A 401 47.65 3.22 -33.90
#